data_AF-A0AA42Z907-F1
#
_entry.id   AF-A0AA42Z907-F1
#
_cell.length_a   1.000
_cell.length_b   1.000
_cell.length_c   1.000
_cell.angle_alpha   90.00
_cell.angle_beta   90.00
_cell.angle_gamma   90.00
#
_symmetry.space_group_name_H-M   'P 1'
#
loop_
_entity.id
_entity.type
_entity.pdbx_description
1 polymer ?
#
loop_
_entity_poly.entity_id
_entity_poly.type
_entity_poly.pdbx_seq_one_letter_code
_entity_poly.pdbx_strand_id
1 'polypeptide(L)'
;TPCSDSQAPDGGWSHTAGTDCDDENAGKYPGNTETVADSIDQDCDTFDDCYQDTDTDTYGSTTVITGDDLNCNNTSGEADDSTDCDDGDSAEFPGQVWYADCDNDGSHRSTSVAACDLAAANGLTPCSDSQAPDGGWSHTAGTDCDDENAGKYPGNTETVADGIDQDCDTFDDCYQDTDTDTYGSSTVITGDDLNCNNTSGEADDNTDCDDSSATTFVGAAPDDNASACMKDDDDDEYGDENPPDGVTAGNDCDDDEPEANPGETEVCDGIDNNCDGTTDEGC
;
A
#
# COMPACT_ATOMS: atom_id res chain seq x y z
N THR A 1 -72.06 -10.72 -3.69
CA THR A 1 -71.67 -9.47 -3.01
C THR A 1 -70.38 -9.03 -3.67
N PRO A 2 -70.25 -7.74 -4.05
CA PRO A 2 -69.13 -7.27 -4.85
C PRO A 2 -67.83 -7.13 -4.06
N CYS A 3 -67.92 -6.91 -2.74
CA CYS A 3 -66.78 -6.85 -1.83
C CYS A 3 -66.12 -8.23 -1.63
N SER A 4 -64.81 -8.25 -1.42
CA SER A 4 -63.91 -9.40 -1.29
C SER A 4 -64.25 -10.26 -0.08
N ASP A 5 -64.75 -9.65 1.00
CA ASP A 5 -65.24 -10.31 2.20
C ASP A 5 -66.65 -10.94 2.05
N SER A 6 -67.22 -10.80 0.85
CA SER A 6 -68.56 -11.26 0.50
C SER A 6 -69.68 -10.68 1.37
N GLN A 7 -69.47 -9.56 2.08
CA GLN A 7 -70.49 -8.84 2.84
C GLN A 7 -71.15 -7.73 2.02
N ALA A 8 -72.14 -7.08 2.63
CA ALA A 8 -72.71 -5.85 2.06
C ALA A 8 -71.74 -4.68 2.31
N PRO A 9 -71.61 -3.72 1.37
CA PRO A 9 -70.75 -2.54 1.55
C PRO A 9 -71.11 -1.80 2.84
N ASP A 10 -70.11 -1.49 3.64
CA ASP A 10 -70.22 -0.69 4.86
C ASP A 10 -70.51 0.79 4.58
N GLY A 11 -69.96 1.32 3.48
CA GLY A 11 -70.22 2.67 2.94
C GLY A 11 -71.56 2.83 2.20
N GLY A 12 -72.32 1.75 1.99
CA GLY A 12 -73.59 1.77 1.26
C GLY A 12 -73.46 1.65 -0.27
N TRP A 13 -74.56 1.83 -0.99
CA TRP A 13 -74.65 1.65 -2.44
C TRP A 13 -74.88 2.99 -3.17
N SER A 14 -74.18 3.20 -4.28
CA SER A 14 -74.38 4.35 -5.19
C SER A 14 -75.11 3.94 -6.48
N HIS A 15 -75.96 4.81 -7.01
CA HIS A 15 -76.62 4.65 -8.32
C HIS A 15 -75.81 5.26 -9.48
N THR A 16 -74.68 5.91 -9.19
CA THR A 16 -73.75 6.48 -10.17
C THR A 16 -72.41 5.75 -10.04
N ALA A 17 -71.78 5.41 -11.16
CA ALA A 17 -70.43 4.85 -11.15
C ALA A 17 -69.47 5.83 -10.46
N GLY A 18 -68.76 5.35 -9.44
CA GLY A 18 -67.66 6.08 -8.82
C GLY A 18 -66.44 6.11 -9.73
N THR A 19 -65.51 7.02 -9.45
CA THR A 19 -64.22 7.11 -10.12
C THR A 19 -63.08 6.52 -9.27
N ASP A 20 -63.43 5.97 -8.10
CA ASP A 20 -62.59 5.23 -7.16
C ASP A 20 -62.03 3.96 -7.83
N CYS A 21 -60.71 3.74 -7.71
CA CYS A 21 -60.00 2.63 -8.32
C CYS A 21 -59.84 1.41 -7.38
N ASP A 22 -60.15 1.53 -6.09
CA ASP A 22 -60.16 0.43 -5.12
C ASP A 22 -61.25 0.67 -4.06
N ASP A 23 -62.44 0.12 -4.32
CA ASP A 23 -63.63 0.32 -3.50
C ASP A 23 -63.57 -0.33 -2.11
N GLU A 24 -62.47 -1.02 -1.80
CA GLU A 24 -62.16 -1.60 -0.49
C GLU A 24 -61.09 -0.81 0.26
N ASN A 25 -60.48 0.19 -0.38
CA ASN A 25 -59.45 1.03 0.20
C ASN A 25 -59.86 2.51 0.19
N ALA A 26 -60.23 3.02 1.37
CA ALA A 26 -60.61 4.42 1.54
C ALA A 26 -59.50 5.43 1.20
N GLY A 27 -58.25 4.97 1.00
CA GLY A 27 -57.11 5.78 0.57
C GLY A 27 -56.84 5.77 -0.93
N LYS A 28 -57.74 5.23 -1.77
CA LYS A 28 -57.54 5.17 -3.23
C LYS A 28 -58.71 5.79 -3.97
N TYR A 29 -58.59 7.04 -4.40
CA TYR A 29 -59.66 7.73 -5.11
C TYR A 29 -59.14 8.99 -5.84
N PRO A 30 -59.78 9.41 -6.94
CA PRO A 30 -59.40 10.62 -7.68
C PRO A 30 -59.22 11.88 -6.84
N GLY A 31 -58.01 12.43 -6.89
CA GLY A 31 -57.60 13.63 -6.18
C GLY A 31 -57.23 13.41 -4.71
N ASN A 32 -56.94 12.16 -4.30
CA ASN A 32 -56.20 11.91 -3.07
C ASN A 32 -54.74 12.41 -3.20
N THR A 33 -54.00 12.40 -2.10
CA THR A 33 -52.57 12.74 -2.10
C THR A 33 -51.73 11.48 -2.15
N GLU A 34 -50.76 11.43 -3.06
CA GLU A 34 -49.78 10.36 -3.14
C GLU A 34 -48.79 10.38 -1.96
N THR A 35 -48.40 9.19 -1.56
CA THR A 35 -47.32 8.94 -0.61
C THR A 35 -46.09 8.67 -1.45
N VAL A 36 -45.18 9.63 -1.46
CA VAL A 36 -44.01 9.61 -2.34
C VAL A 36 -43.27 8.28 -2.28
N ALA A 37 -43.05 7.68 -3.45
CA ALA A 37 -42.29 6.47 -3.71
C ALA A 37 -42.73 5.24 -2.92
N ASP A 38 -44.05 5.06 -2.71
CA ASP A 38 -44.59 3.85 -2.09
C ASP A 38 -45.14 2.81 -3.09
N SER A 39 -45.07 3.14 -4.39
CA SER A 39 -45.52 2.33 -5.51
C SER A 39 -47.01 2.00 -5.50
N ILE A 40 -47.80 2.82 -4.82
CA ILE A 40 -49.25 2.67 -4.75
C ILE A 40 -49.89 3.84 -5.53
N ASP A 41 -50.90 3.54 -6.34
CA ASP A 41 -51.73 4.55 -6.99
C ASP A 41 -52.84 4.98 -6.01
N GLN A 42 -52.71 6.13 -5.36
CA GLN A 42 -53.68 6.63 -4.37
C GLN A 42 -54.71 7.58 -4.96
N ASP A 43 -54.36 8.29 -6.02
CA ASP A 43 -55.22 9.23 -6.69
C ASP A 43 -55.84 8.69 -8.00
N CYS A 44 -55.57 7.43 -8.32
CA CYS A 44 -56.13 6.71 -9.45
C CYS A 44 -55.79 7.32 -10.82
N ASP A 45 -54.66 8.02 -10.94
CA ASP A 45 -54.21 8.61 -12.19
C ASP A 45 -53.18 7.76 -12.96
N THR A 46 -52.81 6.60 -12.39
CA THR A 46 -51.86 5.60 -12.89
C THR A 46 -50.37 5.90 -12.68
N PHE A 47 -50.05 6.99 -11.99
CA PHE A 47 -48.69 7.42 -11.66
C PHE A 47 -48.49 7.42 -10.14
N ASP A 48 -47.24 7.39 -9.70
CA ASP A 48 -46.85 7.66 -8.31
C ASP A 48 -46.07 8.98 -8.26
N ASP A 49 -46.05 9.63 -7.10
CA ASP A 49 -45.14 10.74 -6.85
C ASP A 49 -43.75 10.16 -6.49
N CYS A 50 -42.70 10.61 -7.18
CA CYS A 50 -41.32 10.12 -7.03
C CYS A 50 -40.37 11.22 -6.57
N TYR A 51 -39.17 10.85 -6.12
CA TYR A 51 -38.08 11.79 -5.92
C TYR A 51 -37.45 12.12 -7.27
N GLN A 52 -37.13 13.38 -7.51
CA GLN A 52 -36.35 13.77 -8.69
C GLN A 52 -34.95 13.18 -8.56
N ASP A 53 -34.46 12.55 -9.62
CA ASP A 53 -33.11 11.99 -9.79
C ASP A 53 -32.54 12.54 -11.11
N THR A 54 -31.76 13.63 -11.03
CA THR A 54 -31.34 14.36 -12.24
C THR A 54 -30.17 13.69 -12.97
N ASP A 55 -29.34 12.91 -12.28
CA ASP A 55 -28.14 12.27 -12.81
C ASP A 55 -28.28 10.76 -13.08
N THR A 56 -29.41 10.18 -12.69
CA THR A 56 -29.88 8.82 -12.95
C THR A 56 -29.12 7.72 -12.23
N ASP A 57 -28.67 7.98 -11.00
CA ASP A 57 -27.94 7.01 -10.18
C ASP A 57 -28.81 6.19 -9.21
N THR A 58 -30.13 6.39 -9.26
CA THR A 58 -31.18 5.77 -8.41
C THR A 58 -31.38 6.39 -7.03
N TYR A 59 -30.53 7.33 -6.63
CA TYR A 59 -30.78 8.20 -5.50
C TYR A 59 -31.33 9.53 -6.05
N GLY A 60 -32.23 10.14 -5.29
CA GLY A 60 -32.86 11.39 -5.68
C GLY A 60 -32.81 12.43 -4.59
N SER A 61 -33.06 13.67 -4.99
CA SER A 61 -33.28 14.78 -4.07
C SER A 61 -34.64 14.69 -3.38
N THR A 62 -34.83 15.45 -2.30
CA THR A 62 -36.14 15.63 -1.65
C THR A 62 -37.21 16.35 -2.52
N THR A 63 -36.88 16.69 -3.77
CA THR A 63 -37.82 17.30 -4.72
C THR A 63 -38.78 16.23 -5.22
N VAL A 64 -40.09 16.48 -5.10
CA VAL A 64 -41.11 15.54 -5.56
C VAL A 64 -41.55 15.88 -6.98
N ILE A 65 -41.59 14.89 -7.86
CA ILE A 65 -42.11 14.94 -9.23
C ILE A 65 -43.18 13.87 -9.41
N THR A 66 -44.08 14.06 -10.36
CA THR A 66 -44.98 12.97 -10.79
C THR A 66 -44.20 12.04 -11.69
N GLY A 67 -44.12 10.76 -11.34
CA GLY A 67 -43.38 9.74 -12.08
C GLY A 67 -44.03 9.38 -13.41
N ASP A 68 -43.30 8.59 -14.21
CA ASP A 68 -43.80 8.10 -15.51
C ASP A 68 -44.63 6.81 -15.38
N ASP A 69 -44.49 6.10 -14.25
CA ASP A 69 -45.37 5.01 -13.82
C ASP A 69 -45.39 4.87 -12.27
N LEU A 70 -45.79 3.72 -11.73
CA LEU A 70 -45.83 3.47 -10.28
C LEU A 70 -44.49 3.05 -9.68
N ASN A 71 -43.44 2.90 -10.48
CA ASN A 71 -42.11 2.46 -10.05
C ASN A 71 -41.13 3.62 -10.22
N CYS A 72 -40.75 4.24 -9.11
CA CYS A 72 -39.79 5.35 -9.09
C CYS A 72 -38.33 4.93 -9.31
N ASN A 73 -38.04 3.98 -10.22
CA ASN A 73 -36.67 3.52 -10.50
C ASN A 73 -36.43 3.14 -11.97
N ASN A 74 -37.30 3.58 -12.87
CA ASN A 74 -37.35 3.10 -14.26
C ASN A 74 -36.62 4.03 -15.26
N THR A 75 -35.41 4.49 -14.95
CA THR A 75 -34.47 5.12 -15.93
C THR A 75 -34.81 6.52 -16.49
N SER A 76 -35.71 7.30 -15.89
CA SER A 76 -35.82 8.72 -16.25
C SER A 76 -36.19 9.64 -15.09
N GLY A 77 -35.18 10.33 -14.56
CA GLY A 77 -35.44 11.53 -13.76
C GLY A 77 -36.00 11.26 -12.36
N GLU A 78 -36.15 9.99 -11.97
CA GLU A 78 -36.93 9.56 -10.80
C GLU A 78 -36.22 8.49 -9.95
N ALA A 79 -36.35 8.61 -8.63
CA ALA A 79 -35.80 7.70 -7.63
C ALA A 79 -36.83 7.36 -6.53
N ASP A 80 -36.67 6.18 -5.92
CA ASP A 80 -37.43 5.72 -4.77
C ASP A 80 -36.75 6.02 -3.43
N ASP A 81 -35.49 6.45 -3.48
CA ASP A 81 -34.67 6.85 -2.33
C ASP A 81 -34.29 8.33 -2.42
N SER A 82 -34.66 9.12 -1.41
CA SER A 82 -34.41 10.58 -1.38
C SER A 82 -33.09 10.97 -0.70
N THR A 83 -32.14 10.04 -0.57
CA THR A 83 -30.95 10.23 0.27
C THR A 83 -29.74 10.79 -0.45
N ASP A 84 -29.88 11.15 -1.73
CA ASP A 84 -28.81 11.72 -2.55
C ASP A 84 -28.16 12.96 -1.91
N CYS A 85 -26.82 13.01 -1.94
CA CYS A 85 -26.07 14.16 -1.48
C CYS A 85 -25.91 15.24 -2.57
N ASP A 86 -25.82 14.87 -3.84
CA ASP A 86 -25.82 15.79 -4.99
C ASP A 86 -26.49 15.16 -6.20
N ASP A 87 -27.82 15.34 -6.28
CA ASP A 87 -28.72 14.89 -7.35
C ASP A 87 -28.34 15.26 -8.80
N GLY A 88 -27.30 16.09 -8.98
CA GLY A 88 -26.75 16.46 -10.28
C GLY A 88 -25.45 15.75 -10.64
N ASP A 89 -24.91 14.89 -9.78
CA ASP A 89 -23.68 14.14 -9.95
C ASP A 89 -23.83 12.68 -9.46
N SER A 90 -24.00 11.77 -10.42
CA SER A 90 -24.14 10.31 -10.20
C SER A 90 -22.97 9.62 -9.48
N ALA A 91 -21.91 10.37 -9.19
CA ALA A 91 -20.76 9.95 -8.40
C ALA A 91 -20.81 10.46 -6.96
N GLU A 92 -21.91 11.06 -6.50
CA GLU A 92 -22.10 11.60 -5.15
C GLU A 92 -23.38 11.04 -4.51
N PHE A 93 -23.34 9.75 -4.16
CA PHE A 93 -24.47 9.03 -3.58
C PHE A 93 -24.20 8.40 -2.20
N PRO A 94 -25.25 8.00 -1.45
CA PRO A 94 -25.11 7.37 -0.14
C PRO A 94 -24.35 6.06 -0.15
N GLY A 95 -23.38 5.94 0.75
CA GLY A 95 -22.66 4.69 0.98
C GLY A 95 -21.49 4.44 0.02
N GLN A 96 -21.09 5.44 -0.76
CA GLN A 96 -19.85 5.40 -1.51
C GLN A 96 -18.65 5.13 -0.62
N VAL A 97 -17.68 4.42 -1.19
CA VAL A 97 -16.43 4.07 -0.52
C VAL A 97 -15.30 4.96 -1.00
N TRP A 98 -14.47 5.37 -0.03
CA TRP A 98 -13.36 6.30 -0.21
C TRP A 98 -12.11 5.71 0.43
N TYR A 99 -11.00 5.74 -0.30
CA TYR A 99 -9.68 5.31 0.14
C TYR A 99 -8.82 6.55 0.29
N ALA A 100 -8.27 6.74 1.48
CA ALA A 100 -7.41 7.87 1.81
C ALA A 100 -6.00 7.66 1.22
N ASP A 101 -5.34 8.77 0.90
CA ASP A 101 -3.89 8.90 0.73
C ASP A 101 -3.43 9.87 1.84
N CYS A 102 -2.91 9.31 2.94
CA CYS A 102 -2.66 10.07 4.15
C CYS A 102 -1.29 10.77 4.16
N ASP A 103 -0.37 10.48 3.24
CA ASP A 103 0.99 11.03 3.21
C ASP A 103 1.34 11.79 1.90
N ASN A 104 0.41 11.81 0.94
CA ASN A 104 0.50 12.51 -0.33
C ASN A 104 1.61 11.96 -1.27
N ASP A 105 1.75 10.64 -1.37
CA ASP A 105 2.56 9.99 -2.40
C ASP A 105 1.77 9.54 -3.65
N GLY A 106 0.44 9.60 -3.61
CA GLY A 106 -0.46 9.20 -4.70
C GLY A 106 -0.88 7.73 -4.68
N SER A 107 -0.32 6.94 -3.77
CA SER A 107 -0.83 5.64 -3.38
C SER A 107 -1.88 5.81 -2.29
N HIS A 108 -2.84 4.89 -2.28
CA HIS A 108 -3.95 4.97 -1.35
C HIS A 108 -3.97 3.68 -0.54
N ARG A 109 -4.45 3.74 0.70
CA ARG A 109 -4.67 2.53 1.48
C ARG A 109 -5.67 1.55 0.87
N SER A 110 -5.61 0.32 1.36
CA SER A 110 -6.54 -0.76 1.00
C SER A 110 -7.86 -0.77 1.78
N THR A 111 -7.97 0.01 2.86
CA THR A 111 -9.17 0.07 3.71
C THR A 111 -10.01 1.32 3.41
N SER A 112 -11.29 1.13 3.11
CA SER A 112 -12.19 2.23 2.80
C SER A 112 -12.92 2.80 4.02
N VAL A 113 -13.33 4.06 3.91
CA VAL A 113 -14.42 4.64 4.71
C VAL A 113 -15.65 4.86 3.82
N ALA A 114 -16.83 4.94 4.43
CA ALA A 114 -18.06 5.24 3.71
C ALA A 114 -18.48 6.70 3.95
N ALA A 115 -18.71 7.45 2.89
CA ALA A 115 -19.22 8.82 2.93
C ALA A 115 -20.10 9.06 1.71
N CYS A 116 -21.07 9.98 1.83
CA CYS A 116 -21.99 10.28 0.74
C CYS A 116 -21.27 11.07 -0.36
N ASP A 117 -20.60 12.16 0.04
CA ASP A 117 -19.86 13.05 -0.86
C ASP A 117 -18.44 13.33 -0.38
N LEU A 118 -17.63 14.02 -1.21
CA LEU A 118 -16.28 14.45 -0.83
C LEU A 118 -16.28 15.35 0.43
N ALA A 119 -17.31 16.15 0.65
CA ALA A 119 -17.41 17.01 1.83
C ALA A 119 -17.58 16.20 3.12
N ALA A 120 -18.42 15.15 3.09
CA ALA A 120 -18.59 14.20 4.16
C ALA A 120 -17.32 13.37 4.36
N ALA A 121 -16.66 12.94 3.27
CA ALA A 121 -15.37 12.24 3.34
C ALA A 121 -14.31 13.10 4.03
N ASN A 122 -14.16 14.38 3.67
CA ASN A 122 -13.26 15.34 4.33
C ASN A 122 -13.64 15.64 5.80
N GLY A 123 -14.85 15.31 6.22
CA GLY A 123 -15.26 15.34 7.62
C GLY A 123 -14.78 14.11 8.41
N LEU A 124 -14.32 13.06 7.72
CA LEU A 124 -13.71 11.88 8.31
C LEU A 124 -12.20 12.12 8.49
N THR A 125 -11.64 11.50 9.52
CA THR A 125 -10.22 11.66 9.88
C THR A 125 -9.56 10.28 10.01
N PRO A 126 -9.42 9.53 8.91
CA PRO A 126 -8.91 8.16 8.94
C PRO A 126 -7.38 8.06 9.15
N CYS A 127 -6.67 9.18 8.96
CA CYS A 127 -5.23 9.28 9.13
C CYS A 127 -4.85 9.37 10.61
N SER A 128 -3.62 8.99 10.94
CA SER A 128 -3.14 8.82 12.31
C SER A 128 -3.03 10.15 13.06
N ASP A 129 -2.86 11.26 12.33
CA ASP A 129 -2.87 12.62 12.86
C ASP A 129 -4.29 13.18 13.11
N SER A 130 -5.32 12.36 12.84
CA SER A 130 -6.73 12.74 12.94
C SER A 130 -7.10 13.95 12.06
N GLN A 131 -6.45 14.12 10.91
CA GLN A 131 -6.85 15.04 9.86
C GLN A 131 -7.45 14.30 8.66
N ALA A 132 -7.98 15.09 7.71
CA ALA A 132 -8.31 14.58 6.39
C ALA A 132 -7.01 14.23 5.64
N PRO A 133 -7.06 13.33 4.64
CA PRO A 133 -5.86 12.85 3.96
C PRO A 133 -5.14 13.95 3.20
N ASP A 134 -3.82 13.98 3.28
CA ASP A 134 -2.98 15.00 2.65
C ASP A 134 -2.96 14.86 1.12
N GLY A 135 -2.96 13.62 0.60
CA GLY A 135 -3.01 13.29 -0.83
C GLY A 135 -4.41 13.16 -1.40
N GLY A 136 -5.42 13.22 -0.52
CA GLY A 136 -6.83 13.23 -0.89
C GLY A 136 -7.46 11.84 -0.88
N TRP A 137 -8.40 11.63 -1.81
CA TRP A 137 -9.26 10.45 -1.81
C TRP A 137 -9.36 9.80 -3.19
N SER A 138 -9.52 8.48 -3.19
CA SER A 138 -9.82 7.67 -4.38
C SER A 138 -11.03 6.76 -4.13
N HIS A 139 -11.77 6.45 -5.19
CA HIS A 139 -12.81 5.40 -5.18
C HIS A 139 -12.26 4.00 -5.51
N THR A 140 -10.98 3.90 -5.82
CA THR A 140 -10.29 2.63 -6.09
C THR A 140 -9.36 2.31 -4.94
N ALA A 141 -9.49 1.08 -4.40
CA ALA A 141 -8.59 0.59 -3.37
C ALA A 141 -7.14 0.61 -3.88
N GLY A 142 -6.24 1.21 -3.10
CA GLY A 142 -4.82 1.09 -3.36
C GLY A 142 -4.16 -0.02 -2.55
N THR A 143 -2.85 -0.12 -2.70
CA THR A 143 -2.01 -1.19 -2.16
C THR A 143 -0.90 -0.65 -1.27
N ASP A 144 -1.02 0.60 -0.84
CA ASP A 144 -0.09 1.26 0.06
C ASP A 144 0.12 0.46 1.35
N CYS A 145 1.37 0.11 1.63
CA CYS A 145 1.72 -0.68 2.80
C CYS A 145 1.96 0.17 4.06
N ASP A 146 2.21 1.46 3.92
CA ASP A 146 2.32 2.42 5.03
C ASP A 146 1.83 3.80 4.59
N ASP A 147 0.50 3.93 4.49
CA ASP A 147 -0.27 5.13 4.05
C ASP A 147 0.04 6.42 4.84
N GLU A 148 0.88 6.35 5.87
CA GLU A 148 1.33 7.50 6.67
C GLU A 148 2.79 7.89 6.36
N ASN A 149 3.41 7.24 5.37
CA ASN A 149 4.80 7.39 5.01
C ASN A 149 5.01 7.34 3.49
N ALA A 150 5.14 8.54 2.89
CA ALA A 150 5.30 8.76 1.45
C ALA A 150 6.54 8.11 0.79
N GLY A 151 7.37 7.43 1.58
CA GLY A 151 8.49 6.61 1.10
C GLY A 151 8.18 5.12 1.03
N LYS A 152 6.93 4.68 1.24
CA LYS A 152 6.57 3.26 1.39
C LYS A 152 5.30 2.89 0.64
N TYR A 153 5.45 2.63 -0.65
CA TYR A 153 4.33 2.34 -1.53
C TYR A 153 4.73 1.46 -2.71
N PRO A 154 3.79 0.70 -3.31
CA PRO A 154 4.09 -0.20 -4.40
C PRO A 154 4.81 0.44 -5.59
N GLY A 155 6.00 -0.08 -5.89
CA GLY A 155 6.83 0.38 -7.01
C GLY A 155 7.66 1.64 -6.71
N ASN A 156 7.82 2.01 -5.43
CA ASN A 156 8.86 2.95 -5.02
C ASN A 156 10.26 2.35 -5.30
N THR A 157 11.32 3.14 -5.15
CA THR A 157 12.70 2.66 -5.24
C THR A 157 13.24 2.34 -3.86
N GLU A 158 13.80 1.14 -3.72
CA GLU A 158 14.49 0.69 -2.52
C GLU A 158 15.74 1.52 -2.23
N THR A 159 15.94 1.83 -0.95
CA THR A 159 17.22 2.33 -0.47
C THR A 159 18.05 1.12 -0.06
N VAL A 160 19.03 0.77 -0.91
CA VAL A 160 19.84 -0.44 -0.76
C VAL A 160 20.33 -0.66 0.68
N ALA A 161 19.99 -1.82 1.24
CA ALA A 161 20.41 -2.33 2.53
C ALA A 161 20.06 -1.44 3.74
N ASP A 162 18.94 -0.71 3.68
CA ASP A 162 18.43 0.04 4.84
C ASP A 162 17.46 -0.77 5.72
N GLY A 163 17.08 -1.96 5.26
CA GLY A 163 16.22 -2.92 5.93
C GLY A 163 14.76 -2.50 6.00
N ILE A 164 14.36 -1.57 5.14
CA ILE A 164 13.01 -1.06 5.05
C ILE A 164 12.43 -1.50 3.69
N ASP A 165 11.18 -1.96 3.70
CA ASP A 165 10.40 -2.30 2.50
C ASP A 165 9.79 -1.01 1.94
N GLN A 166 10.45 -0.38 0.95
CA GLN A 166 10.00 0.87 0.32
C GLN A 166 8.91 0.61 -0.71
N ASP A 167 9.01 -0.51 -1.42
CA ASP A 167 8.20 -0.83 -2.58
C ASP A 167 7.10 -1.87 -2.31
N CYS A 168 6.95 -2.26 -1.05
CA CYS A 168 5.92 -3.17 -0.54
C CYS A 168 5.95 -4.57 -1.18
N ASP A 169 7.09 -5.01 -1.70
CA ASP A 169 7.26 -6.35 -2.27
C ASP A 169 7.76 -7.39 -1.26
N THR A 170 8.01 -6.97 -0.02
CA THR A 170 8.50 -7.74 1.15
C THR A 170 10.00 -8.04 1.17
N PHE A 171 10.75 -7.48 0.23
CA PHE A 171 12.20 -7.61 0.10
C PHE A 171 12.88 -6.23 0.19
N ASP A 172 14.17 -6.23 0.48
CA ASP A 172 15.02 -5.04 0.35
C ASP A 172 16.01 -5.29 -0.80
N ASP A 173 16.50 -4.22 -1.41
CA ASP A 173 17.62 -4.32 -2.34
C ASP A 173 18.93 -4.46 -1.54
N CYS A 174 19.76 -5.43 -1.88
CA CYS A 174 21.00 -5.75 -1.19
C CYS A 174 22.23 -5.64 -2.09
N TYR A 175 23.42 -5.63 -1.50
CA TYR A 175 24.66 -5.79 -2.25
C TYR A 175 24.93 -7.27 -2.51
N GLN A 176 25.40 -7.60 -3.71
CA GLN A 176 25.78 -8.98 -4.04
C GLN A 176 27.07 -9.35 -3.30
N ASP A 177 27.02 -10.47 -2.56
CA ASP A 177 28.15 -11.07 -1.81
C ASP A 177 28.35 -12.51 -2.30
N THR A 178 29.31 -12.72 -3.19
CA THR A 178 29.54 -14.00 -3.87
C THR A 178 30.43 -14.96 -3.07
N ASP A 179 31.33 -14.44 -2.23
CA ASP A 179 32.28 -15.24 -1.45
C ASP A 179 31.86 -15.45 0.02
N THR A 180 30.77 -14.81 0.44
CA THR A 180 30.04 -14.99 1.70
C THR A 180 30.76 -14.48 2.94
N ASP A 181 31.52 -13.39 2.79
CA ASP A 181 32.25 -12.74 3.89
C ASP A 181 31.52 -11.60 4.58
N THR A 182 30.27 -11.32 4.16
CA THR A 182 29.38 -10.23 4.61
C THR A 182 29.67 -8.85 4.04
N TYR A 183 30.71 -8.70 3.23
CA TYR A 183 30.99 -7.51 2.44
C TYR A 183 30.63 -7.78 0.98
N GLY A 184 29.79 -6.93 0.41
CA GLY A 184 29.31 -7.08 -0.96
C GLY A 184 30.01 -6.16 -1.94
N SER A 185 29.86 -6.50 -3.21
CA SER A 185 30.24 -5.60 -4.30
C SER A 185 29.21 -4.48 -4.48
N SER A 186 29.56 -3.44 -5.27
CA SER A 186 28.60 -2.39 -5.67
C SER A 186 27.42 -2.86 -6.54
N THR A 187 27.31 -4.15 -6.84
CA THR A 187 26.20 -4.74 -7.60
C THR A 187 24.98 -4.87 -6.72
N VAL A 188 23.87 -4.25 -7.12
CA VAL A 188 22.59 -4.34 -6.41
C VAL A 188 21.78 -5.52 -6.92
N ILE A 189 21.25 -6.32 -6.01
CA ILE A 189 20.33 -7.44 -6.24
C ILE A 189 19.10 -7.27 -5.35
N THR A 190 17.95 -7.81 -5.76
CA THR A 190 16.80 -7.93 -4.85
C THR A 190 17.08 -9.08 -3.88
N GLY A 191 17.00 -8.79 -2.58
CA GLY A 191 17.27 -9.75 -1.53
C GLY A 191 16.18 -10.81 -1.34
N ASP A 192 16.45 -11.80 -0.50
CA ASP A 192 15.50 -12.85 -0.11
C ASP A 192 14.58 -12.43 1.06
N ASP A 193 14.97 -11.41 1.84
CA ASP A 193 14.14 -10.72 2.84
C ASP A 193 14.67 -9.28 3.10
N LEU A 194 14.19 -8.63 4.16
CA LEU A 194 14.59 -7.27 4.54
C LEU A 194 15.97 -7.17 5.23
N ASN A 195 16.71 -8.27 5.38
CA ASN A 195 18.02 -8.29 6.03
C ASN A 195 19.07 -8.82 5.05
N CYS A 196 19.87 -7.90 4.52
CA CYS A 196 20.93 -8.20 3.58
C CYS A 196 22.16 -8.92 4.16
N ASN A 197 22.08 -9.63 5.29
CA ASN A 197 23.25 -10.30 5.90
C ASN A 197 22.93 -11.67 6.52
N ASN A 198 21.75 -12.23 6.25
CA ASN A 198 21.29 -13.47 6.88
C ASN A 198 21.29 -14.68 5.92
N THR A 199 21.46 -14.43 4.62
CA THR A 199 21.39 -15.42 3.54
C THR A 199 22.65 -15.32 2.69
N SER A 200 23.16 -16.47 2.23
CA SER A 200 24.35 -16.50 1.37
C SER A 200 24.06 -15.83 0.03
N GLY A 201 24.88 -14.88 -0.39
CA GLY A 201 24.69 -14.16 -1.65
C GLY A 201 24.47 -12.66 -1.49
N GLU A 202 24.26 -12.17 -0.27
CA GLU A 202 23.79 -10.82 0.05
C GLU A 202 24.62 -10.19 1.19
N ALA A 203 24.90 -8.88 1.08
CA ALA A 203 25.57 -8.06 2.08
C ALA A 203 24.87 -6.71 2.29
N ASP A 204 24.98 -6.16 3.51
CA ASP A 204 24.54 -4.82 3.88
C ASP A 204 25.63 -3.74 3.74
N ASP A 205 26.88 -4.18 3.58
CA ASP A 205 28.04 -3.34 3.29
C ASP A 205 28.50 -3.58 1.84
N ASN A 206 28.95 -2.53 1.14
CA ASN A 206 29.40 -2.60 -0.26
C ASN A 206 30.91 -2.42 -0.43
N THR A 207 31.67 -2.68 0.62
CA THR A 207 33.09 -2.41 0.70
C THR A 207 33.99 -3.61 0.42
N ASP A 208 33.44 -4.66 -0.18
CA ASP A 208 34.23 -5.72 -0.77
C ASP A 208 34.88 -5.24 -2.07
N CYS A 209 36.17 -5.57 -2.21
CA CYS A 209 36.97 -5.20 -3.34
C CYS A 209 37.40 -6.37 -4.23
N ASP A 210 37.21 -7.61 -3.80
CA ASP A 210 37.29 -8.82 -4.60
C ASP A 210 36.25 -9.86 -4.12
N ASP A 211 35.05 -9.77 -4.71
CA ASP A 211 33.88 -10.66 -4.55
C ASP A 211 34.14 -12.16 -4.87
N SER A 212 35.39 -12.57 -4.99
CA SER A 212 35.82 -13.96 -5.08
C SER A 212 36.73 -14.41 -3.94
N SER A 213 37.01 -13.52 -2.98
CA SER A 213 37.95 -13.71 -1.88
C SER A 213 37.39 -13.14 -0.57
N ALA A 214 36.91 -14.03 0.30
CA ALA A 214 36.29 -13.73 1.58
C ALA A 214 37.20 -13.05 2.65
N THR A 215 38.40 -12.69 2.24
CA THR A 215 39.51 -12.13 3.03
C THR A 215 39.97 -10.79 2.45
N THR A 216 39.30 -10.28 1.40
CA THR A 216 39.73 -9.11 0.64
C THR A 216 38.66 -8.02 0.59
N PHE A 217 38.58 -7.25 1.67
CA PHE A 217 37.62 -6.16 1.83
C PHE A 217 38.27 -4.92 2.45
N VAL A 218 37.55 -3.80 2.49
CA VAL A 218 38.06 -2.60 3.16
C VAL A 218 38.16 -2.85 4.67
N GLY A 219 39.38 -2.80 5.19
CA GLY A 219 39.65 -2.99 6.61
C GLY A 219 39.94 -4.43 7.02
N ALA A 220 40.19 -5.33 6.07
CA ALA A 220 40.72 -6.68 6.35
C ALA A 220 42.00 -6.63 7.20
N ALA A 221 42.96 -5.77 6.82
CA ALA A 221 44.23 -5.56 7.53
C ALA A 221 44.30 -4.20 8.25
N PRO A 222 43.72 -4.06 9.47
CA PRO A 222 43.65 -2.78 10.16
C PRO A 222 44.98 -2.26 10.70
N ASP A 223 45.97 -3.13 10.95
CA ASP A 223 47.29 -2.72 11.47
C ASP A 223 48.18 -2.09 10.39
N ASP A 224 47.91 -2.41 9.11
CA ASP A 224 48.46 -1.68 7.96
C ASP A 224 47.61 -0.45 7.60
N ASN A 225 46.35 -0.66 7.22
CA ASN A 225 45.43 0.41 6.86
C ASN A 225 43.96 -0.02 6.91
N ALA A 226 43.29 0.27 8.03
CA ALA A 226 41.86 0.02 8.25
C ALA A 226 40.87 0.70 7.28
N SER A 227 41.32 1.42 6.25
CA SER A 227 40.46 2.03 5.23
C SER A 227 40.92 1.73 3.80
N ALA A 228 41.88 0.84 3.64
CA ALA A 228 42.27 0.32 2.34
C ALA A 228 41.57 -1.02 2.09
N CYS A 229 41.25 -1.27 0.82
CA CYS A 229 41.01 -2.62 0.34
C CYS A 229 42.34 -3.37 0.42
N MET A 230 42.43 -4.35 1.31
CA MET A 230 43.60 -5.19 1.58
C MET A 230 43.13 -6.65 1.66
N LYS A 231 44.06 -7.58 1.52
CA LYS A 231 43.83 -9.02 1.66
C LYS A 231 44.57 -9.48 2.91
N ASP A 232 43.91 -10.28 3.74
CA ASP A 232 44.42 -10.85 4.99
C ASP A 232 43.92 -12.30 5.05
N ASP A 233 44.69 -13.25 4.50
CA ASP A 233 44.27 -14.66 4.37
C ASP A 233 44.45 -15.48 5.66
N ASP A 234 45.25 -15.00 6.61
CA ASP A 234 45.62 -15.71 7.82
C ASP A 234 45.06 -15.09 9.13
N ASP A 235 44.30 -13.99 9.01
CA ASP A 235 43.62 -13.26 10.09
C ASP A 235 44.59 -12.69 11.13
N ASP A 236 45.75 -12.18 10.71
CA ASP A 236 46.78 -11.62 11.59
C ASP A 236 46.74 -10.07 11.69
N GLU A 237 45.79 -9.46 10.98
CA GLU A 237 45.53 -8.02 10.89
C GLU A 237 46.53 -7.20 10.02
N TYR A 238 47.48 -7.85 9.34
CA TYR A 238 48.37 -7.30 8.33
C TYR A 238 47.95 -7.76 6.93
N GLY A 239 48.36 -6.99 5.91
CA GLY A 239 47.94 -7.25 4.54
C GLY A 239 49.05 -7.84 3.69
N ASP A 240 48.70 -8.78 2.82
CA ASP A 240 49.57 -9.38 1.79
C ASP A 240 50.49 -8.34 1.14
N GLU A 241 51.81 -8.56 1.18
CA GLU A 241 52.79 -7.70 0.50
C GLU A 241 52.69 -7.77 -1.05
N ASN A 242 52.10 -8.84 -1.57
CA ASN A 242 51.98 -9.17 -2.99
C ASN A 242 50.53 -9.52 -3.41
N PRO A 243 49.52 -8.68 -3.11
CA PRO A 243 48.13 -9.04 -3.33
C PRO A 243 47.75 -8.97 -4.82
N PRO A 244 46.56 -9.47 -5.21
CA PRO A 244 46.04 -9.33 -6.56
C PRO A 244 45.95 -7.87 -7.06
N ASP A 245 45.97 -7.69 -8.39
CA ASP A 245 45.81 -6.38 -9.02
C ASP A 245 44.48 -5.72 -8.60
N GLY A 246 44.55 -4.55 -7.98
CA GLY A 246 43.37 -3.80 -7.52
C GLY A 246 43.23 -3.75 -6.00
N VAL A 247 43.94 -4.63 -5.30
CA VAL A 247 44.05 -4.66 -3.84
C VAL A 247 45.29 -3.87 -3.41
N THR A 248 45.22 -3.21 -2.26
CA THR A 248 46.34 -2.44 -1.71
C THR A 248 47.31 -3.41 -1.03
N ALA A 249 48.59 -3.36 -1.41
CA ALA A 249 49.63 -4.12 -0.72
C ALA A 249 49.81 -3.65 0.73
N GLY A 250 49.88 -4.59 1.65
CA GLY A 250 50.29 -4.38 3.03
C GLY A 250 51.76 -4.69 3.23
N ASN A 251 52.11 -5.12 4.43
CA ASN A 251 53.49 -5.42 4.82
C ASN A 251 53.68 -6.87 5.35
N ASP A 252 52.68 -7.73 5.22
CA ASP A 252 52.79 -9.15 5.54
C ASP A 252 53.61 -9.89 4.47
N CYS A 253 54.70 -10.53 4.88
CA CYS A 253 55.60 -11.23 3.99
C CYS A 253 55.20 -12.70 3.70
N ASP A 254 54.28 -13.28 4.47
CA ASP A 254 53.69 -14.61 4.27
C ASP A 254 52.24 -14.67 4.78
N ASP A 255 51.32 -14.10 4.00
CA ASP A 255 49.86 -13.99 4.24
C ASP A 255 49.12 -15.35 4.38
N ASP A 256 49.85 -16.46 4.46
CA ASP A 256 49.34 -17.80 4.77
C ASP A 256 49.75 -18.26 6.20
N GLU A 257 50.51 -17.46 6.94
CA GLU A 257 51.13 -17.79 8.24
C GLU A 257 51.02 -16.63 9.26
N PRO A 258 50.09 -16.70 10.25
CA PRO A 258 49.77 -15.58 11.16
C PRO A 258 50.89 -15.15 12.11
N GLU A 259 52.03 -15.83 12.04
CA GLU A 259 53.20 -15.64 12.87
C GLU A 259 54.37 -15.04 12.06
N ALA A 260 54.10 -14.60 10.83
CA ALA A 260 55.05 -14.06 9.87
C ALA A 260 54.70 -12.63 9.45
N ASN A 261 54.73 -11.69 10.40
CA ASN A 261 54.25 -10.34 10.20
C ASN A 261 55.08 -9.25 10.90
N PRO A 262 54.95 -7.97 10.49
CA PRO A 262 55.85 -6.91 10.91
C PRO A 262 56.06 -6.74 12.43
N GLY A 263 57.29 -6.99 12.87
CA GLY A 263 57.71 -6.70 14.24
C GLY A 263 57.42 -7.81 15.26
N GLU A 264 57.01 -8.99 14.81
CA GLU A 264 56.97 -10.19 15.63
C GLU A 264 58.37 -10.64 16.12
N THR A 265 58.40 -11.63 17.00
CA THR A 265 59.67 -12.17 17.52
C THR A 265 60.13 -13.37 16.70
N GLU A 266 61.35 -13.31 16.17
CA GLU A 266 61.99 -14.44 15.49
C GLU A 266 61.96 -15.74 16.30
N VAL A 267 61.53 -16.80 15.62
CA VAL A 267 61.62 -18.18 16.05
C VAL A 267 62.56 -18.91 15.09
N CYS A 268 63.39 -19.80 15.64
CA CYS A 268 64.39 -20.50 14.83
C CYS A 268 63.78 -21.70 14.08
N ASP A 269 62.80 -21.44 13.23
CA ASP A 269 62.00 -22.41 12.48
C ASP A 269 62.16 -22.29 10.95
N GLY A 270 62.91 -21.29 10.49
CA GLY A 270 63.19 -21.05 9.07
C GLY A 270 62.16 -20.16 8.36
N ILE A 271 61.27 -19.49 9.11
CA ILE A 271 60.36 -18.44 8.64
C ILE A 271 60.96 -17.07 9.03
N ASP A 272 60.71 -16.03 8.24
CA ASP A 272 61.03 -14.64 8.61
C ASP A 272 59.84 -14.11 9.41
N ASN A 273 59.81 -14.38 10.73
CA ASN A 273 58.62 -14.13 11.54
C ASN A 273 58.29 -12.64 11.63
N ASN A 274 59.28 -11.75 11.48
CA ASN A 274 59.10 -10.32 11.71
C ASN A 274 59.09 -9.47 10.44
N CYS A 275 59.18 -10.10 9.27
CA CYS A 275 59.22 -9.51 7.94
C CYS A 275 60.30 -8.43 7.74
N ASP A 276 61.49 -8.60 8.33
CA ASP A 276 62.62 -7.67 8.11
C ASP A 276 63.51 -8.02 6.91
N GLY A 277 63.22 -9.16 6.25
CA GLY A 277 63.95 -9.69 5.11
C GLY A 277 65.13 -10.59 5.49
N THR A 278 65.23 -10.99 6.77
CA THR A 278 66.19 -11.97 7.27
C THR A 278 65.50 -13.08 8.05
N THR A 279 66.05 -14.30 7.98
CA THR A 279 65.45 -15.48 8.61
C THR A 279 66.30 -15.91 9.80
N ASP A 280 65.65 -16.24 10.93
CA ASP A 280 66.25 -16.79 12.14
C ASP A 280 67.35 -15.90 12.77
N GLU A 281 67.24 -14.58 12.75
CA GLU A 281 68.23 -13.71 13.40
C GLU A 281 68.05 -13.61 14.91
N GLY A 282 69.17 -13.55 15.64
CA GLY A 282 69.12 -13.46 17.11
C GLY A 282 68.85 -14.79 17.83
N CYS A 283 68.67 -15.86 17.06
CA CYS A 283 68.88 -17.26 17.41
C CYS A 283 70.38 -17.63 17.60
#